data_AF-A0A7S2U9F3-F1
#
_entry.id   AF-A0A7S2U9F3-F1
#
_cell.length_a   1.000
_cell.length_b   1.000
_cell.length_c   1.000
_cell.angle_alpha   90.00
_cell.angle_beta   90.00
_cell.angle_gamma   90.00
#
_symmetry.space_group_name_H-M   'P 1'
#
loop_
_entity.id
_entity.type
_entity.pdbx_description
1 polymer ?
#
loop_
_entity_poly.entity_id
_entity_poly.type
_entity_poly.pdbx_seq_one_letter_code
_entity_poly.pdbx_strand_id
1 'polypeptide(L)'
;MSDDEASTSTSGRGPRYTAWISLLAFSCISMGSFVSLKDKTYDSSTDKWVLSMTALSLCISAIAVIASVAASAAFVGKMGEMALSTMCTIFWCVVLGPIMNPDNLYATGGYFGLSTVLNANLYFSSWAAFIAAFWISGSLARDAKVLDVSDTTPKTAQWYLLLAASIVVLASSVKIYNASICDDFPDNSFCRRTKFAISIGVIGMVMALVGSIMSALGVMSPLIEVITSVTLFGLYCFGVGYITFGDGPGTAIGNLYFSTWAGFILSGAIFAASLKDMRGGAKSGDGDAAPAADEAKVDEEAPAAEADAPMKDEE
;
A
#
# COMPACT_ATOMS: atom_id res chain seq x y z
N MET A 1 -35.45 8.97 -21.37
CA MET A 1 -35.33 8.71 -19.93
C MET A 1 -33.85 8.83 -19.66
N SER A 2 -33.47 10.00 -19.17
CA SER A 2 -32.22 10.70 -19.45
C SER A 2 -31.86 11.45 -18.17
N ASP A 3 -31.41 10.69 -17.18
CA ASP A 3 -31.22 11.11 -15.79
C ASP A 3 -29.76 10.91 -15.29
N ASP A 4 -28.76 10.89 -16.18
CA ASP A 4 -27.38 10.48 -15.81
C ASP A 4 -26.28 11.58 -15.87
N GLU A 5 -26.60 12.87 -16.03
CA GLU A 5 -25.55 13.92 -16.08
C GLU A 5 -25.75 15.08 -15.11
N ALA A 6 -26.34 14.82 -13.94
CA ALA A 6 -26.16 15.69 -12.78
C ALA A 6 -24.87 15.31 -12.02
N SER A 7 -23.74 15.18 -12.73
CA SER A 7 -22.43 15.09 -12.07
C SER A 7 -22.14 16.45 -11.46
N THR A 8 -22.41 16.58 -10.16
CA THR A 8 -21.98 17.68 -9.32
C THR A 8 -20.56 18.07 -9.69
N SER A 9 -20.39 19.29 -10.19
CA SER A 9 -19.12 19.97 -10.41
C SER A 9 -18.47 20.26 -9.06
N THR A 10 -18.12 19.20 -8.33
CA THR A 10 -17.30 19.30 -7.13
C THR A 10 -15.94 19.80 -7.57
N SER A 11 -15.78 21.12 -7.47
CA SER A 11 -14.57 21.93 -7.27
C SER A 11 -13.32 21.39 -7.98
N GLY A 12 -12.73 22.18 -8.89
CA GLY A 12 -11.56 21.86 -9.73
C GLY A 12 -10.24 21.51 -9.01
N ARG A 13 -10.29 20.79 -7.90
CA ARG A 13 -9.19 20.13 -7.22
C ARG A 13 -9.00 18.75 -7.83
N GLY A 14 -7.76 18.44 -8.19
CA GLY A 14 -7.41 17.10 -8.67
C GLY A 14 -7.69 16.01 -7.62
N PRO A 15 -7.95 14.76 -8.04
CA PRO A 15 -8.32 13.65 -7.16
C PRO A 15 -7.27 13.33 -6.08
N ARG A 16 -6.02 13.76 -6.29
CA ARG A 16 -4.88 13.54 -5.39
C ARG A 16 -4.55 14.72 -4.48
N TYR A 17 -5.26 15.84 -4.59
CA TYR A 17 -4.93 17.07 -3.86
C TYR A 17 -4.86 16.85 -2.34
N THR A 18 -5.83 16.12 -1.77
CA THR A 18 -5.86 15.79 -0.34
C THR A 18 -4.65 14.96 0.07
N ALA A 19 -4.22 14.00 -0.75
CA ALA A 19 -3.07 13.16 -0.45
C ALA A 19 -1.75 13.96 -0.46
N TRP A 20 -1.61 14.90 -1.39
CA TRP A 20 -0.47 15.84 -1.42
C TRP A 20 -0.44 16.74 -0.18
N ILE A 21 -1.59 17.23 0.29
CA ILE A 21 -1.67 17.98 1.56
C ILE A 21 -1.27 17.10 2.73
N SER A 22 -1.74 15.85 2.79
CA SER A 22 -1.35 14.92 3.85
C SER A 22 0.15 14.68 3.85
N LEU A 23 0.76 14.45 2.68
CA LEU A 23 2.21 14.28 2.55
C LEU A 23 2.97 15.52 3.03
N LEU A 24 2.50 16.73 2.68
CA LEU A 24 3.07 17.99 3.13
C LEU A 24 3.01 18.13 4.67
N ALA A 25 1.83 17.92 5.24
CA ALA A 25 1.60 18.04 6.67
C ALA A 25 2.46 17.04 7.47
N PHE A 26 2.47 15.78 7.06
CA PHE A 26 3.27 14.76 7.74
C PHE A 26 4.77 14.93 7.53
N SER A 27 5.22 15.37 6.35
CA SER A 27 6.64 15.73 6.15
C SER A 27 7.05 16.89 7.06
N CYS A 28 6.18 17.88 7.25
CA CYS A 28 6.41 19.00 8.17
C CYS A 28 6.53 18.54 9.62
N ILE A 29 5.60 17.70 10.08
CA ILE A 29 5.63 17.14 11.44
C ILE A 29 6.87 16.28 11.64
N SER A 30 7.25 15.44 10.67
CA SER A 30 8.47 14.63 10.74
C SER A 30 9.72 15.49 10.83
N MET A 31 9.87 16.48 9.94
CA MET A 31 11.02 17.38 9.97
C MET A 31 11.08 18.17 11.27
N GLY A 32 9.97 18.76 11.71
CA GLY A 32 9.90 19.51 12.97
C GLY A 32 10.22 18.64 14.19
N SER A 33 9.68 17.43 14.24
CA SER A 33 9.93 16.46 15.31
C SER A 33 11.39 16.03 15.34
N PHE A 34 12.00 15.79 14.17
CA PHE A 34 13.43 15.48 14.08
C PHE A 34 14.29 16.67 14.55
N VAL A 35 13.97 17.89 14.10
CA VAL A 35 14.68 19.10 14.49
C VAL A 35 14.58 19.38 16.00
N SER A 36 13.49 18.99 16.65
CA SER A 36 13.31 19.14 18.10
C SER A 36 14.18 18.22 18.95
N LEU A 37 14.82 17.19 18.38
CA LEU A 37 15.77 16.31 19.09
C LEU A 37 17.13 17.01 19.40
N LYS A 38 17.17 18.34 19.25
CA LYS A 38 18.32 19.25 19.09
C LYS A 38 19.33 19.31 20.25
N ASP A 39 19.08 18.63 21.35
CA ASP A 39 20.04 18.59 22.47
C ASP A 39 21.28 17.74 22.14
N LYS A 40 21.25 16.95 21.07
CA LYS A 40 22.41 16.25 20.52
C LYS A 40 22.94 17.01 19.30
N THR A 41 24.21 17.42 19.33
CA THR A 41 24.89 18.04 18.18
C THR A 41 24.76 17.11 16.97
N TYR A 42 24.34 17.63 15.81
CA TYR A 42 24.17 16.89 14.54
C TYR A 42 25.51 16.43 13.96
N ASP A 43 26.17 15.51 14.65
CA ASP A 43 27.53 15.15 14.31
C ASP A 43 27.57 13.96 13.35
N SER A 44 26.53 13.10 13.35
CA SER A 44 26.51 11.96 12.45
C SER A 44 26.08 12.34 11.04
N SER A 45 26.67 11.67 10.05
CA SER A 45 26.23 11.75 8.64
C SER A 45 24.78 11.31 8.48
N THR A 46 24.33 10.36 9.31
CA THR A 46 22.95 9.88 9.35
C THR A 46 21.99 10.99 9.72
N ASP A 47 22.31 11.83 10.71
CA ASP A 47 21.40 12.90 11.11
C ASP A 47 21.20 13.92 9.99
N LYS A 48 22.31 14.31 9.35
CA LYS A 48 22.31 15.24 8.22
C LYS A 48 21.48 14.68 7.07
N TRP A 49 21.64 13.39 6.78
CA TRP A 49 20.85 12.69 5.76
C TRP A 49 19.36 12.73 6.08
N VAL A 50 18.95 12.29 7.27
CA VAL A 50 17.53 12.23 7.66
C VAL A 50 16.89 13.62 7.60
N LEU A 51 17.59 14.65 8.08
CA LEU A 51 17.15 16.03 7.99
C LEU A 51 17.00 16.49 6.52
N SER A 52 17.98 16.20 5.66
CA SER A 52 17.91 16.56 4.25
C SER A 52 16.75 15.89 3.53
N MET A 53 16.51 14.60 3.75
CA MET A 53 15.44 13.87 3.06
C MET A 53 14.04 14.31 3.50
N THR A 54 13.84 14.55 4.79
CA THR A 54 12.55 15.07 5.31
C THR A 54 12.29 16.49 4.82
N ALA A 55 13.31 17.34 4.75
CA ALA A 55 13.21 18.69 4.18
C ALA A 55 12.94 18.67 2.67
N LEU A 56 13.59 17.80 1.90
CA LEU A 56 13.34 17.66 0.46
C LEU A 56 11.92 17.16 0.18
N SER A 57 11.42 16.17 0.94
CA SER A 57 10.03 15.72 0.85
C SER A 57 9.04 16.86 1.15
N LEU A 58 9.32 17.68 2.17
CA LEU A 58 8.52 18.86 2.49
C LEU A 58 8.48 19.86 1.33
N CYS A 59 9.63 20.19 0.75
CA CYS A 59 9.72 21.11 -0.38
C CYS A 59 8.97 20.57 -1.62
N ILE A 60 9.17 19.30 -1.96
CA ILE A 60 8.52 18.67 -3.12
C ILE A 60 7.01 18.65 -2.93
N SER A 61 6.52 18.25 -1.76
CA SER A 61 5.08 18.23 -1.47
C SER A 61 4.47 19.63 -1.48
N ALA A 62 5.20 20.66 -1.01
CA ALA A 62 4.74 22.06 -1.11
C ALA A 62 4.61 22.51 -2.56
N ILE A 63 5.62 22.22 -3.39
CA ILE A 63 5.59 22.51 -4.83
C ILE A 63 4.42 21.79 -5.50
N ALA A 64 4.19 20.51 -5.20
CA ALA A 64 3.10 19.73 -5.77
C ALA A 64 1.72 20.25 -5.35
N VAL A 65 1.54 20.67 -4.10
CA VAL A 65 0.29 21.31 -3.63
C VAL A 65 0.05 22.62 -4.38
N ILE A 66 1.07 23.48 -4.51
CA ILE A 66 0.96 24.75 -5.25
C ILE A 66 0.64 24.48 -6.73
N ALA A 67 1.36 23.57 -7.37
CA ALA A 67 1.16 23.20 -8.78
C ALA A 67 -0.24 22.61 -9.01
N SER A 68 -0.75 21.82 -8.07
CA SER A 68 -2.11 21.25 -8.14
C SER A 68 -3.22 22.32 -8.10
N VAL A 69 -2.96 23.50 -7.53
CA VAL A 69 -3.92 24.59 -7.45
C VAL A 69 -3.71 25.60 -8.57
N ALA A 70 -2.46 26.05 -8.77
CA ALA A 70 -2.12 27.13 -9.69
C ALA A 70 -1.98 26.67 -11.15
N ALA A 71 -1.66 25.40 -11.39
CA ALA A 71 -1.36 24.85 -12.71
C ALA A 71 -1.96 23.44 -12.88
N SER A 72 -3.17 23.22 -12.36
CA SER A 72 -3.81 21.89 -12.30
C SER A 72 -3.86 21.20 -13.67
N ALA A 73 -4.19 21.93 -14.74
CA ALA A 73 -4.24 21.41 -16.10
C ALA A 73 -2.88 20.93 -16.65
N ALA A 74 -1.78 21.57 -16.24
CA ALA A 74 -0.43 21.25 -16.67
C ALA A 74 0.27 20.22 -15.75
N PHE A 75 -0.23 20.05 -14.53
CA PHE A 75 0.40 19.20 -13.52
C PHE A 75 -0.32 17.86 -13.28
N VAL A 76 -1.64 17.89 -13.08
CA VAL A 76 -2.40 16.72 -12.60
C VAL A 76 -2.43 15.61 -13.66
N GLY A 77 -1.96 14.42 -13.28
CA GLY A 77 -1.86 13.25 -14.15
C GLY A 77 -0.76 13.34 -15.21
N LYS A 78 0.11 14.36 -15.16
CA LYS A 78 1.22 14.52 -16.08
C LYS A 78 2.51 13.92 -15.53
N MET A 79 3.52 13.79 -16.39
CA MET A 79 4.83 13.22 -16.05
C MET A 79 5.50 13.94 -14.87
N GLY A 80 5.27 15.26 -14.72
CA GLY A 80 5.79 16.03 -13.58
C GLY A 80 5.26 15.54 -12.23
N GLU A 81 3.95 15.27 -12.11
CA GLU A 81 3.35 14.75 -10.87
C GLU A 81 3.87 13.33 -10.56
N MET A 82 4.02 12.49 -11.60
CA MET A 82 4.59 11.14 -11.48
C MET A 82 6.04 11.16 -11.02
N ALA A 83 6.88 12.03 -11.57
CA ALA A 83 8.28 12.15 -11.17
C ALA A 83 8.40 12.58 -9.70
N LEU A 84 7.68 13.63 -9.29
CA LEU A 84 7.72 14.13 -7.91
C LEU A 84 7.22 13.10 -6.89
N SER A 85 6.13 12.40 -7.18
CA SER A 85 5.59 11.35 -6.29
C SER A 85 6.52 10.15 -6.16
N THR A 86 7.12 9.71 -7.28
CA THR A 86 8.11 8.63 -7.29
C THR A 86 9.34 9.01 -6.46
N MET A 87 9.85 10.24 -6.62
CA MET A 87 10.97 10.75 -5.82
C MET A 87 10.66 10.75 -4.32
N CYS A 88 9.49 11.27 -3.92
CA CYS A 88 9.06 11.24 -2.52
C CYS A 88 8.96 9.81 -1.98
N THR A 89 8.45 8.87 -2.78
CA THR A 89 8.36 7.47 -2.38
C THR A 89 9.74 6.87 -2.13
N ILE A 90 10.71 7.12 -3.02
CA ILE A 90 12.10 6.68 -2.84
C ILE A 90 12.70 7.29 -1.57
N PHE A 91 12.51 8.59 -1.34
CA PHE A 91 13.02 9.26 -0.13
C PHE A 91 12.47 8.62 1.14
N TRP A 92 11.16 8.33 1.18
CA TRP A 92 10.54 7.70 2.35
C TRP A 92 10.95 6.24 2.54
N CYS A 93 11.13 5.48 1.46
CA CYS A 93 11.71 4.12 1.53
C CYS A 93 13.10 4.14 2.17
N VAL A 94 13.95 5.10 1.79
CA VAL A 94 15.33 5.18 2.27
C VAL A 94 15.40 5.73 3.70
N VAL A 95 14.63 6.78 4.03
CA VAL A 95 14.74 7.48 5.31
C VAL A 95 14.06 6.74 6.46
N LEU A 96 13.06 5.90 6.19
CA LEU A 96 12.35 5.15 7.22
C LEU A 96 13.28 4.22 8.01
N GLY A 97 14.24 3.57 7.34
CA GLY A 97 15.20 2.68 8.01
C GLY A 97 15.97 3.38 9.13
N PRO A 98 16.70 4.47 8.84
CA PRO A 98 17.38 5.27 9.85
C PRO A 98 16.46 5.84 10.94
N ILE A 99 15.27 6.36 10.59
CA ILE A 99 14.28 6.90 11.56
C ILE A 99 13.83 5.81 12.55
N MET A 100 13.54 4.62 12.03
CA MET A 100 13.05 3.48 12.81
C MET A 100 14.15 2.64 13.42
N ASN A 101 15.43 3.03 13.28
CA ASN A 101 16.51 2.30 13.93
C ASN A 101 16.60 2.69 15.41
N PRO A 102 16.36 1.78 16.37
CA PRO A 102 16.52 2.04 17.80
C PRO A 102 17.91 2.54 18.18
N ASP A 103 18.96 2.19 17.44
CA ASP A 103 20.35 2.63 17.75
C ASP A 103 20.53 4.14 17.55
N ASN A 104 19.76 4.73 16.64
CA ASN A 104 19.82 6.16 16.35
C ASN A 104 19.01 7.00 17.36
N LEU A 105 18.14 6.37 18.15
CA LEU A 105 17.32 7.02 19.19
C LEU A 105 16.47 8.19 18.64
N TYR A 106 16.02 8.11 17.39
CA TYR A 106 15.19 9.16 16.75
C TYR A 106 13.71 9.00 17.08
N ALA A 107 13.04 8.05 16.42
CA ALA A 107 11.62 7.74 16.63
C ALA A 107 11.43 6.59 17.61
N THR A 108 12.36 5.64 17.61
CA THR A 108 12.37 4.46 18.47
C THR A 108 13.68 4.37 19.23
N GLY A 109 13.65 3.66 20.35
CA GLY A 109 14.82 3.35 21.17
C GLY A 109 14.75 1.92 21.67
N GLY A 110 15.91 1.34 21.94
CA GLY A 110 16.02 -0.01 22.49
C GLY A 110 16.46 0.02 23.94
N TYR A 111 15.71 -0.63 24.84
CA TYR A 111 16.23 -1.01 26.16
C TYR A 111 15.99 -2.51 26.34
N PHE A 112 17.05 -3.28 26.61
CA PHE A 112 17.01 -4.76 26.67
C PHE A 112 16.40 -5.45 25.44
N GLY A 113 16.67 -4.93 24.23
CA GLY A 113 16.16 -5.52 22.98
C GLY A 113 14.68 -5.23 22.69
N LEU A 114 13.98 -4.53 23.58
CA LEU A 114 12.61 -4.04 23.35
C LEU A 114 12.66 -2.68 22.66
N SER A 115 12.01 -2.58 21.49
CA SER A 115 11.86 -1.31 20.77
C SER A 115 10.70 -0.51 21.37
N THR A 116 10.98 0.62 21.99
CA THR A 116 9.99 1.57 22.48
C THR A 116 9.94 2.81 21.58
N VAL A 117 8.76 3.41 21.44
CA VAL A 117 8.61 4.67 20.70
C VAL A 117 9.04 5.83 21.60
N LEU A 118 10.14 6.50 21.24
CA LEU A 118 10.67 7.66 21.95
C LEU A 118 10.00 8.96 21.51
N ASN A 119 9.76 9.09 20.20
CA ASN A 119 9.11 10.26 19.61
C ASN A 119 7.94 9.81 18.74
N ALA A 120 6.74 9.80 19.34
CA ALA A 120 5.52 9.37 18.68
C ALA A 120 5.20 10.21 17.44
N ASN A 121 5.41 11.54 17.50
CA ASN A 121 5.15 12.42 16.36
C ASN A 121 6.03 12.04 15.17
N LEU A 122 7.33 11.87 15.37
CA LEU A 122 8.25 11.44 14.32
C LEU A 122 7.89 10.03 13.81
N TYR A 123 7.57 9.11 14.71
CA TYR A 123 7.20 7.74 14.38
C TYR A 123 5.96 7.68 13.47
N PHE A 124 4.83 8.24 13.91
CA PHE A 124 3.58 8.15 13.17
C PHE A 124 3.57 9.02 11.92
N SER A 125 4.13 10.22 11.98
CA SER A 125 4.15 11.11 10.81
C SER A 125 5.02 10.57 9.68
N SER A 126 6.16 9.93 9.98
CA SER A 126 7.02 9.35 8.93
C SER A 126 6.34 8.17 8.22
N TRP A 127 5.66 7.30 8.96
CA TRP A 127 4.82 6.25 8.39
C TRP A 127 3.65 6.81 7.56
N ALA A 128 2.94 7.82 8.07
CA ALA A 128 1.83 8.43 7.37
C ALA A 128 2.29 9.16 6.08
N ALA A 129 3.45 9.82 6.12
CA ALA A 129 4.06 10.43 4.94
C ALA A 129 4.45 9.37 3.90
N PHE A 130 5.05 8.26 4.33
CA PHE A 130 5.36 7.13 3.44
C PHE A 130 4.11 6.56 2.77
N ILE A 131 3.05 6.29 3.54
CA ILE A 131 1.77 5.79 3.01
C ILE A 131 1.15 6.79 2.03
N ALA A 132 1.17 8.08 2.33
CA ALA A 132 0.67 9.12 1.43
C ALA A 132 1.47 9.16 0.11
N ALA A 133 2.80 9.13 0.17
CA ALA A 133 3.66 9.10 -1.01
C ALA A 133 3.41 7.85 -1.88
N PHE A 134 3.27 6.69 -1.24
CA PHE A 134 2.98 5.43 -1.92
C PHE A 134 1.58 5.45 -2.56
N TRP A 135 0.57 5.98 -1.86
CA TRP A 135 -0.79 6.13 -2.39
C TRP A 135 -0.82 7.03 -3.63
N ILE A 136 -0.15 8.18 -3.59
CA ILE A 136 -0.06 9.09 -4.73
C ILE A 136 0.58 8.37 -5.93
N SER A 137 1.73 7.73 -5.71
CA SER A 137 2.45 7.00 -6.76
C SER A 137 1.61 5.86 -7.35
N GLY A 138 0.95 5.06 -6.51
CA GLY A 138 0.06 3.98 -6.96
C GLY A 138 -1.13 4.51 -7.76
N SER A 139 -1.73 5.62 -7.33
CA SER A 139 -2.85 6.23 -8.07
C SER A 139 -2.41 6.79 -9.43
N LEU A 140 -1.19 7.30 -9.55
CA LEU A 140 -0.63 7.78 -10.82
C LEU A 140 -0.22 6.65 -11.75
N ALA A 141 0.36 5.58 -11.21
CA ALA A 141 0.69 4.39 -11.98
C ALA A 141 -0.55 3.76 -12.63
N ARG A 142 -1.69 3.76 -11.89
CA ARG A 142 -3.00 3.36 -12.41
C ARG A 142 -3.48 4.30 -13.52
N ASP A 143 -3.47 5.61 -13.29
CA ASP A 143 -3.94 6.58 -14.29
C ASP A 143 -3.09 6.55 -15.58
N ALA A 144 -1.79 6.28 -15.45
CA ALA A 144 -0.88 6.18 -16.58
C ALA A 144 -1.02 4.88 -17.39
N LYS A 145 -1.94 3.98 -16.99
CA LYS A 145 -2.10 2.63 -17.57
C LYS A 145 -0.80 1.81 -17.63
N VAL A 146 0.24 2.22 -16.88
CA VAL A 146 1.48 1.45 -16.73
C VAL A 146 1.17 0.13 -16.03
N LEU A 147 0.19 0.19 -15.12
CA LEU A 147 -0.48 -0.95 -14.55
C LEU A 147 -1.95 -0.80 -14.92
N ASP A 148 -2.50 -1.74 -15.70
CA ASP A 148 -3.94 -1.78 -15.95
C ASP A 148 -4.65 -2.28 -14.68
N VAL A 149 -4.69 -1.42 -13.67
CA VAL A 149 -5.29 -1.72 -12.37
C VAL A 149 -6.82 -1.59 -12.42
N SER A 150 -7.38 -1.12 -13.56
CA SER A 150 -8.83 -1.07 -13.80
C SER A 150 -9.47 -2.44 -13.57
N ASP A 151 -8.79 -3.48 -14.07
CA ASP A 151 -9.23 -4.88 -13.96
C ASP A 151 -8.66 -5.58 -12.73
N THR A 152 -7.72 -4.96 -12.04
CA THR A 152 -7.18 -5.52 -10.80
C THR A 152 -8.24 -5.44 -9.72
N THR A 153 -8.76 -6.61 -9.33
CA THR A 153 -9.76 -6.70 -8.28
C THR A 153 -9.29 -5.97 -7.01
N PRO A 154 -10.16 -5.26 -6.28
CA PRO A 154 -9.80 -4.61 -5.00
C PRO A 154 -9.10 -5.55 -4.00
N LYS A 155 -9.33 -6.86 -4.13
CA LYS A 155 -8.71 -7.92 -3.36
C LYS A 155 -7.20 -8.07 -3.61
N THR A 156 -6.72 -7.88 -4.84
CA THR A 156 -5.29 -8.01 -5.16
C THR A 156 -4.48 -6.98 -4.38
N ALA A 157 -4.98 -5.75 -4.24
CA ALA A 157 -4.35 -4.73 -3.40
C ALA A 157 -4.28 -5.16 -1.93
N GLN A 158 -5.33 -5.78 -1.40
CA GLN A 158 -5.35 -6.31 -0.03
C GLN A 158 -4.31 -7.41 0.17
N TRP A 159 -4.11 -8.29 -0.81
CA TRP A 159 -3.08 -9.33 -0.79
C TRP A 159 -1.66 -8.73 -0.75
N TYR A 160 -1.38 -7.69 -1.54
CA TYR A 160 -0.09 -6.99 -1.49
C TYR A 160 0.14 -6.29 -0.15
N LEU A 161 -0.89 -5.67 0.42
CA LEU A 161 -0.79 -5.05 1.75
C LEU A 161 -0.54 -6.10 2.84
N LEU A 162 -1.19 -7.26 2.76
CA LEU A 162 -0.97 -8.36 3.69
C LEU A 162 0.44 -8.93 3.56
N LEU A 163 0.96 -9.04 2.33
CA LEU A 163 2.35 -9.43 2.06
C LEU A 163 3.33 -8.44 2.71
N ALA A 164 3.13 -7.14 2.51
CA ALA A 164 3.95 -6.10 3.12
C ALA A 164 3.91 -6.17 4.66
N ALA A 165 2.72 -6.30 5.25
CA ALA A 165 2.57 -6.47 6.70
C ALA A 165 3.31 -7.73 7.21
N SER A 166 3.21 -8.84 6.49
CA SER A 166 3.90 -10.10 6.83
C SER A 166 5.42 -9.97 6.79
N ILE A 167 5.96 -9.26 5.79
CA ILE A 167 7.39 -8.96 5.69
C ILE A 167 7.85 -8.11 6.89
N VAL A 168 7.07 -7.11 7.29
CA VAL A 168 7.41 -6.27 8.46
C VAL A 168 7.36 -7.09 9.76
N VAL A 169 6.37 -7.98 9.93
CA VAL A 169 6.31 -8.91 11.07
C VAL A 169 7.57 -9.79 11.10
N LEU A 170 7.93 -10.39 9.97
CA LEU A 170 9.11 -11.25 9.86
C LEU A 170 10.40 -10.47 10.19
N ALA A 171 10.64 -9.36 9.50
CA ALA A 171 11.85 -8.56 9.66
C ALA A 171 12.00 -8.01 11.09
N SER A 172 10.91 -7.52 11.67
CA SER A 172 10.92 -7.00 13.06
C SER A 172 11.17 -8.13 14.05
N SER A 173 10.55 -9.29 13.86
CA SER A 173 10.71 -10.44 14.77
C SER A 173 12.11 -11.04 14.70
N VAL A 174 12.71 -11.15 13.50
CA VAL A 174 14.10 -11.60 13.33
C VAL A 174 15.07 -10.62 13.99
N LYS A 175 14.85 -9.31 13.83
CA LYS A 175 15.67 -8.30 14.50
C LYS A 175 15.59 -8.44 16.03
N ILE A 176 14.39 -8.56 16.58
CA ILE A 176 14.19 -8.75 18.04
C ILE A 176 14.85 -10.05 18.50
N TYR A 177 14.72 -11.13 17.73
CA TYR A 177 15.34 -12.42 18.04
C TYR A 177 16.86 -12.30 18.13
N ASN A 178 17.50 -11.68 17.13
CA ASN A 178 18.96 -11.51 17.09
C ASN A 178 19.49 -10.49 18.11
N ALA A 179 18.67 -9.51 18.50
CA ALA A 179 19.06 -8.49 19.49
C ALA A 179 18.83 -8.94 20.95
N SER A 180 18.10 -10.04 21.17
CA SER A 180 17.78 -10.53 22.50
C SER A 180 18.68 -11.70 22.88
N ILE A 181 18.77 -11.99 24.18
CA ILE A 181 19.59 -13.06 24.75
C ILE A 181 18.93 -14.45 24.54
N CYS A 182 18.28 -14.65 23.40
CA CYS A 182 17.55 -15.89 23.12
C CYS A 182 18.46 -17.10 22.87
N ASP A 183 19.74 -16.84 22.58
CA ASP A 183 20.75 -17.89 22.46
C ASP A 183 21.18 -18.41 23.85
N ASP A 184 21.29 -17.54 24.86
CA ASP A 184 21.69 -17.98 26.21
C ASP A 184 20.50 -18.50 27.04
N PHE A 185 19.26 -18.10 26.72
CA PHE A 185 18.05 -18.49 27.44
C PHE A 185 16.92 -18.97 26.51
N PRO A 186 17.08 -20.14 25.85
CA PRO A 186 16.16 -20.62 24.82
C PRO A 186 14.74 -20.92 25.34
N ASP A 187 14.59 -21.24 26.63
CA ASP A 187 13.32 -21.59 27.26
C ASP A 187 12.52 -20.37 27.78
N ASN A 188 13.03 -19.16 27.59
CA ASN A 188 12.30 -17.96 27.96
C ASN A 188 11.00 -17.86 27.14
N SER A 189 9.88 -17.60 27.82
CA SER A 189 8.57 -17.39 27.19
C SER A 189 8.62 -16.31 26.11
N PHE A 190 9.42 -15.26 26.30
CA PHE A 190 9.67 -14.21 25.31
C PHE A 190 10.24 -14.78 24.00
N CYS A 191 11.31 -15.57 24.07
CA CYS A 191 11.97 -16.15 22.90
C CYS A 191 11.07 -17.12 22.14
N ARG A 192 10.28 -17.92 22.86
CA ARG A 192 9.25 -18.78 22.25
C ARG A 192 8.20 -17.97 21.51
N ARG A 193 7.75 -16.84 22.07
CA ARG A 193 6.81 -15.92 21.44
C ARG A 193 7.41 -15.21 20.22
N THR A 194 8.70 -14.87 20.26
CA THR A 194 9.42 -14.30 19.11
C THR A 194 9.57 -15.32 17.97
N LYS A 195 9.92 -16.57 18.26
CA LYS A 195 9.96 -17.66 17.26
C LYS A 195 8.59 -17.88 16.61
N PHE A 196 7.51 -17.80 17.40
CA PHE A 196 6.15 -17.84 16.87
C PHE A 196 5.85 -16.66 15.94
N ALA A 197 6.25 -15.44 16.31
CA ALA A 197 6.09 -14.25 15.47
C ALA A 197 6.86 -14.37 14.13
N ILE A 198 8.09 -14.89 14.16
CA ILE A 198 8.85 -15.23 12.94
C ILE A 198 8.06 -16.22 12.08
N SER A 199 7.52 -17.28 12.70
CA SER A 199 6.76 -18.31 11.98
C SER A 199 5.50 -17.74 11.31
N ILE A 200 4.72 -16.91 12.00
CA ILE A 200 3.58 -16.19 11.42
C ILE A 200 4.05 -15.29 10.27
N GLY A 201 5.14 -14.55 10.44
CA GLY A 201 5.70 -13.69 9.39
C GLY A 201 6.06 -14.48 8.12
N VAL A 202 6.70 -15.64 8.26
CA VAL A 202 7.05 -16.52 7.11
C VAL A 202 5.80 -17.09 6.46
N ILE A 203 4.88 -17.68 7.23
CA ILE A 203 3.65 -18.29 6.69
C ILE A 203 2.79 -17.23 6.00
N GLY A 204 2.59 -16.08 6.66
CA GLY A 204 1.87 -14.93 6.14
C GLY A 204 2.48 -14.42 4.83
N MET A 205 3.80 -14.28 4.78
CA MET A 205 4.52 -13.82 3.59
C MET A 205 4.33 -14.80 2.43
N VAL A 206 4.53 -16.10 2.65
CA VAL A 206 4.38 -17.12 1.60
C VAL A 206 2.94 -17.19 1.08
N MET A 207 1.96 -17.28 1.98
CA MET A 207 0.56 -17.37 1.58
C MET A 207 0.06 -16.07 0.91
N ALA A 208 0.48 -14.90 1.38
CA ALA A 208 0.12 -13.63 0.77
C ALA A 208 0.81 -13.43 -0.58
N LEU A 209 2.05 -13.90 -0.76
CA LEU A 209 2.74 -13.90 -2.05
C LEU A 209 2.01 -14.80 -3.07
N VAL A 210 1.70 -16.03 -2.68
CA VAL A 210 0.93 -16.96 -3.54
C VAL A 210 -0.45 -16.39 -3.86
N GLY A 211 -1.17 -15.87 -2.85
CA GLY A 211 -2.45 -15.21 -3.03
C GLY A 211 -2.38 -14.00 -3.96
N SER A 212 -1.34 -13.17 -3.84
CA SER A 212 -1.10 -12.02 -4.72
C SER A 212 -0.90 -12.47 -6.17
N ILE A 213 -0.06 -13.48 -6.40
CA ILE A 213 0.22 -14.01 -7.74
C ILE A 213 -1.06 -14.63 -8.34
N MET A 214 -1.74 -15.50 -7.60
CA MET A 214 -2.97 -16.15 -8.08
C MET A 214 -4.09 -15.13 -8.36
N SER A 215 -4.23 -14.12 -7.50
CA SER A 215 -5.19 -13.03 -7.70
C SER A 215 -4.84 -12.18 -8.92
N ALA A 216 -3.56 -11.84 -9.12
CA ALA A 216 -3.10 -11.07 -10.28
C ALA A 216 -3.27 -11.83 -11.61
N LEU A 217 -3.16 -13.17 -11.58
CA LEU A 217 -3.38 -14.02 -12.75
C LEU A 217 -4.86 -14.37 -12.99
N GLY A 218 -5.77 -13.98 -12.10
CA GLY A 218 -7.21 -14.31 -12.20
C GLY A 218 -7.53 -15.81 -12.03
N VAL A 219 -6.59 -16.61 -11.52
CA VAL A 219 -6.75 -18.08 -11.35
C VAL A 219 -7.18 -18.48 -9.94
N MET A 220 -7.46 -17.51 -9.07
CA MET A 220 -7.80 -17.76 -7.68
C MET A 220 -9.26 -18.22 -7.53
N SER A 221 -9.46 -19.52 -7.28
CA SER A 221 -10.79 -20.07 -6.96
C SER A 221 -11.34 -19.46 -5.67
N PRO A 222 -12.64 -19.09 -5.61
CA PRO A 222 -13.27 -18.55 -4.40
C PRO A 222 -13.11 -19.45 -3.17
N LEU A 223 -13.11 -20.77 -3.35
CA LEU A 223 -12.91 -21.73 -2.26
C LEU A 223 -11.50 -21.64 -1.68
N ILE A 224 -10.48 -21.60 -2.56
CA ILE A 224 -9.07 -21.45 -2.15
C ILE A 224 -8.87 -20.12 -1.44
N GLU A 225 -9.51 -19.05 -1.93
CA GLU A 225 -9.44 -17.72 -1.32
C GLU A 225 -10.03 -17.72 0.10
N VAL A 226 -11.20 -18.31 0.31
CA VAL A 226 -11.82 -18.44 1.65
C VAL A 226 -10.95 -19.28 2.59
N ILE A 227 -10.42 -20.42 2.14
CA ILE A 227 -9.57 -21.30 2.97
C ILE A 227 -8.26 -20.57 3.36
N THR A 228 -7.63 -19.90 2.39
CA THR A 228 -6.37 -19.17 2.61
C THR A 228 -6.60 -18.00 3.56
N SER A 229 -7.65 -17.22 3.34
CA SER A 229 -7.96 -16.05 4.16
C SER A 229 -8.42 -16.40 5.57
N VAL A 230 -9.24 -17.45 5.78
CA VAL A 230 -9.63 -17.90 7.13
C VAL A 230 -8.43 -18.44 7.91
N THR A 231 -7.52 -19.13 7.24
CA THR A 231 -6.27 -19.63 7.86
C THR A 231 -5.39 -18.47 8.32
N LEU A 232 -5.16 -17.48 7.45
CA LEU A 232 -4.39 -16.29 7.79
C LEU A 232 -5.07 -15.46 8.88
N PHE A 233 -6.39 -15.30 8.82
CA PHE A 233 -7.15 -14.57 9.84
C PHE A 233 -7.04 -15.25 11.21
N GLY A 234 -7.18 -16.58 11.26
CA GLY A 234 -6.96 -17.36 12.47
C GLY A 234 -5.55 -17.17 13.02
N LEU A 235 -4.52 -17.33 12.17
CA LEU A 235 -3.11 -17.15 12.56
C LEU A 235 -2.84 -15.75 13.11
N TYR A 236 -3.31 -14.69 12.44
CA TYR A 236 -3.13 -13.32 12.90
C TYR A 236 -3.98 -12.97 14.12
N CYS A 237 -5.15 -13.60 14.32
CA CYS A 237 -5.93 -13.47 15.55
C CYS A 237 -5.14 -14.00 16.76
N PHE A 238 -4.58 -15.20 16.64
CA PHE A 238 -3.64 -15.73 17.64
C PHE A 238 -2.36 -14.89 17.73
N GLY A 239 -1.87 -14.39 16.60
CA GLY A 239 -0.73 -13.49 16.51
C GLY A 239 -0.92 -12.24 17.36
N VAL A 240 -2.04 -11.53 17.20
CA VAL A 240 -2.39 -10.37 18.03
C VAL A 240 -2.36 -10.76 19.51
N GLY A 241 -3.10 -11.79 19.92
CA GLY A 241 -3.12 -12.26 21.32
C GLY A 241 -1.73 -12.63 21.86
N TYR A 242 -0.96 -13.41 21.12
CA TYR A 242 0.28 -14.03 21.58
C TYR A 242 1.52 -13.17 21.34
N ILE A 243 1.50 -12.20 20.43
CA ILE A 243 2.63 -11.31 20.13
C ILE A 243 2.50 -9.99 20.90
N THR A 244 1.29 -9.42 21.00
CA THR A 244 1.11 -8.04 21.47
C THR A 244 0.60 -7.89 22.90
N PHE A 245 0.19 -8.96 23.59
CA PHE A 245 -0.28 -8.91 24.99
C PHE A 245 0.69 -9.58 25.98
N GLY A 246 0.57 -9.25 27.27
CA GLY A 246 1.41 -9.80 28.34
C GLY A 246 2.88 -9.41 28.18
N ASP A 247 3.80 -10.37 28.31
CA ASP A 247 5.25 -10.18 28.06
C ASP A 247 5.66 -10.61 26.64
N GLY A 248 4.85 -10.30 25.64
CA GLY A 248 5.11 -10.63 24.23
C GLY A 248 6.14 -9.70 23.59
N PRO A 249 6.78 -10.12 22.48
CA PRO A 249 7.79 -9.32 21.78
C PRO A 249 7.23 -8.08 21.06
N GLY A 250 5.93 -8.03 20.83
CA GLY A 250 5.26 -6.88 20.24
C GLY A 250 4.40 -6.11 21.23
N THR A 251 4.68 -6.17 22.54
CA THR A 251 3.90 -5.44 23.57
C THR A 251 4.20 -3.95 23.57
N ALA A 252 5.46 -3.60 23.33
CA ALA A 252 5.84 -2.23 23.08
C ALA A 252 5.26 -1.78 21.74
N ILE A 253 4.64 -0.61 21.74
CA ILE A 253 4.12 0.03 20.54
C ILE A 253 5.30 0.24 19.59
N GLY A 254 5.21 -0.32 18.38
CA GLY A 254 6.29 -0.31 17.40
C GLY A 254 5.93 -1.12 16.14
N ASN A 255 6.91 -1.36 15.26
CA ASN A 255 6.65 -1.98 13.96
C ASN A 255 6.00 -3.36 14.08
N LEU A 256 6.46 -4.21 15.01
CA LEU A 256 5.89 -5.53 15.23
C LEU A 256 4.44 -5.45 15.72
N TYR A 257 4.13 -4.53 16.65
CA TYR A 257 2.76 -4.29 17.12
C TYR A 257 1.86 -3.93 15.94
N PHE A 258 2.18 -2.86 15.21
CA PHE A 258 1.30 -2.35 14.14
C PHE A 258 1.18 -3.32 12.97
N SER A 259 2.26 -3.97 12.55
CA SER A 259 2.21 -4.91 11.44
C SER A 259 1.42 -6.19 11.77
N THR A 260 1.46 -6.64 13.03
CA THR A 260 0.63 -7.78 13.49
C THR A 260 -0.85 -7.40 13.45
N TRP A 261 -1.22 -6.22 13.96
CA TRP A 261 -2.60 -5.71 13.89
C TRP A 261 -3.07 -5.45 12.45
N ALA A 262 -2.21 -4.89 11.61
CA ALA A 262 -2.50 -4.69 10.19
C ALA A 262 -2.75 -6.03 9.48
N GLY A 263 -1.91 -7.04 9.74
CA GLY A 263 -2.11 -8.40 9.21
C GLY A 263 -3.45 -9.00 9.64
N PHE A 264 -3.86 -8.81 10.90
CA PHE A 264 -5.17 -9.23 11.41
C PHE A 264 -6.34 -8.54 10.69
N ILE A 265 -6.31 -7.21 10.57
CA ILE A 265 -7.38 -6.44 9.91
C ILE A 265 -7.46 -6.81 8.42
N LEU A 266 -6.32 -6.87 7.73
CA LEU A 266 -6.26 -7.17 6.29
C LEU A 266 -6.72 -8.59 5.98
N SER A 267 -6.26 -9.59 6.74
CA SER A 267 -6.72 -10.98 6.56
C SER A 267 -8.22 -11.13 6.84
N GLY A 268 -8.76 -10.43 7.83
CA GLY A 268 -10.20 -10.37 8.10
C GLY A 268 -11.00 -9.70 6.98
N ALA A 269 -10.48 -8.61 6.40
CA ALA A 269 -11.10 -7.91 5.28
C ALA A 269 -11.15 -8.78 4.02
N ILE A 270 -10.04 -9.48 3.70
CA ILE A 270 -9.99 -10.44 2.60
C ILE A 270 -11.01 -11.55 2.84
N PHE A 271 -11.01 -12.17 4.04
CA PHE A 271 -11.95 -13.23 4.39
C PHE A 271 -13.42 -12.80 4.22
N ALA A 272 -13.79 -11.61 4.69
CA ALA A 272 -15.14 -11.07 4.54
C ALA A 272 -15.52 -10.88 3.06
N ALA A 273 -14.58 -10.37 2.24
CA ALA A 273 -14.79 -10.21 0.80
C ALA A 273 -14.94 -11.56 0.09
N SER A 274 -14.08 -12.54 0.40
CA SER A 274 -14.16 -13.90 -0.17
C SER A 274 -15.48 -14.60 0.20
N LEU A 275 -15.95 -14.41 1.45
CA LEU A 275 -17.21 -14.98 1.91
C LEU A 275 -18.42 -14.33 1.21
N LYS A 276 -18.37 -13.02 0.95
CA LYS A 276 -19.40 -12.31 0.19
C LYS A 276 -19.49 -12.88 -1.24
N ASP A 277 -18.36 -13.09 -1.89
CA ASP A 277 -18.33 -13.61 -3.27
C ASP A 277 -18.82 -15.06 -3.34
N MET A 278 -18.47 -15.89 -2.35
CA MET A 278 -18.99 -17.25 -2.25
C MET A 278 -20.52 -17.30 -2.09
N ARG A 279 -21.09 -16.37 -1.31
CA ARG A 279 -22.54 -16.24 -1.14
C ARG A 279 -23.23 -15.61 -2.36
N GLY A 280 -22.55 -14.71 -3.06
CA GLY A 280 -23.04 -14.03 -4.26
C GLY A 280 -23.07 -14.94 -5.47
N GLY A 281 -22.02 -15.74 -5.69
CA GLY A 281 -21.93 -16.72 -6.78
C GLY A 281 -23.02 -17.79 -6.73
N ALA A 282 -23.52 -18.13 -5.54
CA ALA A 282 -24.66 -19.02 -5.37
C ALA A 282 -25.98 -18.45 -5.93
N LYS A 283 -26.07 -17.14 -6.18
CA LYS A 283 -27.27 -16.49 -6.74
C LYS A 283 -27.17 -16.19 -8.24
N SER A 284 -25.98 -16.25 -8.83
CA SER A 284 -25.76 -15.96 -10.26
C SER A 284 -25.80 -17.21 -11.15
N GLY A 285 -26.00 -18.40 -10.57
CA GLY A 285 -25.93 -19.68 -11.27
C GLY A 285 -27.22 -20.15 -11.97
N ASP A 286 -28.27 -19.33 -12.08
CA ASP A 286 -29.59 -19.81 -12.55
C ASP A 286 -30.24 -18.96 -13.67
N GLY A 287 -29.48 -18.09 -14.36
CA GLY A 287 -30.07 -17.13 -15.32
C GLY A 287 -29.44 -17.07 -16.71
N ASP A 288 -28.11 -17.04 -16.80
CA ASP A 288 -27.43 -16.76 -18.07
C ASP A 288 -26.80 -18.03 -18.65
N ALA A 289 -27.65 -19.04 -18.89
CA ALA A 289 -27.41 -19.89 -20.05
C ALA A 289 -27.49 -18.97 -21.27
N ALA A 290 -26.33 -18.57 -21.77
CA ALA A 290 -26.21 -17.85 -23.03
C ALA A 290 -27.14 -18.52 -24.06
N PRO A 291 -28.06 -17.78 -24.72
CA PRO A 291 -28.78 -18.32 -25.85
C PRO A 291 -27.73 -18.79 -26.86
N ALA A 292 -27.66 -20.09 -27.05
CA ALA A 292 -26.88 -20.71 -28.08
C ALA A 292 -27.31 -20.09 -29.41
N ALA A 293 -26.32 -19.56 -30.14
CA ALA A 293 -26.34 -19.34 -31.58
C ALA A 293 -27.64 -18.74 -32.13
N ASP A 294 -27.72 -17.42 -32.16
CA ASP A 294 -28.45 -16.78 -33.26
C ASP A 294 -27.44 -16.38 -34.33
N GLU A 295 -27.81 -16.74 -35.55
CA GLU A 295 -26.94 -17.02 -36.67
C GLU A 295 -26.21 -15.78 -37.17
N ALA A 296 -24.98 -16.00 -37.61
CA ALA A 296 -24.27 -15.11 -38.50
C ALA A 296 -25.11 -14.88 -39.77
N LYS A 297 -25.87 -13.78 -39.82
CA LYS A 297 -26.19 -13.13 -41.09
C LYS A 297 -24.91 -12.46 -41.59
N VAL A 298 -24.20 -13.23 -42.41
CA VAL A 298 -23.30 -12.74 -43.43
C VAL A 298 -24.13 -11.85 -44.34
N ASP A 299 -24.09 -10.54 -44.11
CA ASP A 299 -24.61 -9.58 -45.08
C ASP A 299 -23.64 -9.57 -46.27
N GLU A 300 -24.17 -10.16 -47.33
CA GLU A 300 -23.63 -10.30 -48.67
C GLU A 300 -23.21 -8.94 -49.25
N GLU A 301 -21.95 -8.90 -49.66
CA GLU A 301 -21.28 -7.84 -50.38
C GLU A 301 -22.04 -7.51 -51.69
N ALA A 302 -22.60 -6.31 -51.78
CA ALA A 302 -23.11 -5.76 -53.05
C ALA A 302 -22.05 -4.83 -53.67
N PRO A 303 -21.47 -5.16 -54.83
CA PRO A 303 -20.61 -4.23 -55.58
C PRO A 303 -21.51 -3.21 -56.30
N ALA A 304 -21.54 -1.98 -55.78
CA ALA A 304 -22.17 -0.86 -56.47
C ALA A 304 -21.24 -0.32 -57.56
N ALA A 305 -21.74 -0.41 -58.78
CA ALA A 305 -21.15 -0.01 -60.03
C ALA A 305 -20.77 1.48 -60.10
N GLU A 306 -19.59 1.72 -60.68
CA GLU A 306 -19.39 2.56 -61.87
C GLU A 306 -20.48 3.62 -62.15
N ALA A 307 -20.15 4.89 -61.93
CA ALA A 307 -20.81 6.00 -62.60
C ALA A 307 -19.78 7.09 -62.95
N ASP A 308 -19.71 7.24 -64.26
CA ASP A 308 -18.88 8.08 -65.10
C ASP A 308 -19.05 9.60 -64.90
N ALA A 309 -18.13 10.34 -65.53
CA ALA A 309 -18.22 11.72 -66.04
C ALA A 309 -17.82 12.92 -65.11
N PRO A 310 -17.50 14.10 -65.70
CA PRO A 310 -16.74 14.33 -66.93
C PRO A 310 -15.62 15.38 -66.78
N MET A 311 -14.70 15.27 -67.73
CA MET A 311 -13.78 16.29 -68.23
C MET A 311 -14.46 17.67 -68.37
N LYS A 312 -13.86 18.71 -67.80
CA LYS A 312 -14.06 20.10 -68.22
C LYS A 312 -12.70 20.75 -68.44
N ASP A 313 -12.37 20.88 -69.70
CA ASP A 313 -11.44 21.88 -70.22
C ASP A 313 -12.11 23.28 -70.21
N GLU A 314 -11.30 24.31 -70.48
CA GLU A 314 -11.57 25.77 -70.61
C GLU A 314 -11.30 26.57 -69.30
N GLU A 315 -10.37 27.53 -69.21
CA GLU A 315 -9.56 28.32 -70.19
C GLU A 315 -8.12 28.53 -69.69
#